data_AF-A0A373MQL1-F1
#
_entry.id   AF-A0A373MQL1-F1
#
_cell.length_a   1.000
_cell.length_b   1.000
_cell.length_c   1.000
_cell.angle_alpha   90.00
_cell.angle_beta   90.00
_cell.angle_gamma   90.00
#
_symmetry.space_group_name_H-M   'P 1'
#
loop_
_entity.id
_entity.type
_entity.pdbx_description
1 polymer ?
#
loop_
_entity_poly.entity_id
_entity_poly.type
_entity_poly.pdbx_seq_one_letter_code
_entity_poly.pdbx_strand_id
1 'polypeptide(L)'
;MKKPIEVKKKLKKVTEYTACFAFLMFLQGVGAPMVFADATAAINAKFEILWNLISAVVQSVGGVILLWHAFEFGASMQAQEGGGAITRSLKGVGGALVMLVAPVITTALKG
;
A
#
# COMPACT_ATOMS: atom_id res chain seq x y z
N MET A 1 35.73 31.55 -42.77
CA MET A 1 35.20 32.16 -41.52
C MET A 1 33.71 31.80 -41.37
N LYS A 2 33.36 30.71 -40.65
CA LYS A 2 31.96 30.28 -40.37
C LYS A 2 31.61 30.31 -38.87
N LYS A 3 32.44 30.97 -38.05
CA LYS A 3 32.39 30.90 -36.58
C LYS A 3 31.27 31.68 -35.86
N PRO A 4 30.67 32.79 -36.37
CA PRO A 4 29.78 33.60 -35.53
C PRO A 4 28.33 33.06 -35.42
N ILE A 5 27.86 32.29 -36.41
CA ILE A 5 26.46 31.83 -36.45
C ILE A 5 26.24 30.61 -35.55
N GLU A 6 27.19 29.69 -35.50
CA GLU A 6 27.10 28.50 -34.64
C GLU A 6 27.20 28.85 -33.15
N VAL A 7 28.03 29.83 -32.80
CA VAL A 7 28.18 30.33 -31.41
C VAL A 7 26.88 30.94 -30.91
N LYS A 8 26.18 31.75 -31.74
CA LYS A 8 24.88 32.33 -31.37
C LYS A 8 23.80 31.26 -31.15
N LYS A 9 23.81 30.17 -31.93
CA LYS A 9 22.88 29.03 -31.73
C LYS A 9 23.17 28.27 -30.43
N LYS A 10 24.45 28.07 -30.07
CA LYS A 10 24.82 27.42 -28.81
C LYS A 10 24.48 28.29 -27.60
N LEU A 11 24.69 29.60 -27.68
CA LEU A 11 24.35 30.52 -26.60
C LEU A 11 22.84 30.54 -26.31
N LYS A 12 22.01 30.55 -27.36
CA LYS A 12 20.54 30.52 -27.21
C LYS A 12 20.05 29.22 -26.55
N LYS A 13 20.62 28.07 -26.95
CA LYS A 13 20.35 26.78 -26.27
C LYS A 13 20.77 26.80 -24.82
N VAL A 14 21.94 27.34 -24.48
CA VAL A 14 22.40 27.42 -23.08
C VAL A 14 21.48 28.31 -22.26
N THR A 15 21.04 29.45 -22.78
CA THR A 15 20.05 30.32 -22.12
C THR A 15 18.71 29.61 -21.91
N GLU A 16 18.24 28.84 -22.90
CA GLU A 16 17.03 28.02 -22.78
C GLU A 16 17.18 26.91 -21.72
N TYR A 17 18.33 26.22 -21.66
CA TYR A 17 18.61 25.21 -20.63
C TYR A 17 18.73 25.81 -19.23
N THR A 18 19.34 26.99 -19.07
CA THR A 18 19.41 27.70 -17.79
C THR A 18 18.03 28.16 -17.32
N ALA A 19 17.18 28.64 -18.24
CA ALA A 19 15.81 29.03 -17.91
C ALA A 19 14.95 27.81 -17.53
N CYS A 20 15.06 26.69 -18.24
CA CYS A 20 14.41 25.44 -17.86
C CYS A 20 14.91 24.92 -16.50
N PHE A 21 16.22 25.01 -16.23
CA PHE A 21 16.78 24.60 -14.95
C PHE A 21 16.27 25.48 -13.80
N ALA A 22 16.25 26.80 -13.97
CA ALA A 22 15.69 27.73 -12.99
C ALA A 22 14.20 27.52 -12.76
N PHE A 23 13.42 27.26 -13.83
CA PHE A 23 12.00 26.95 -13.72
C PHE A 23 11.74 25.62 -13.00
N LEU A 24 12.57 24.59 -13.27
CA LEU A 24 12.53 23.33 -12.53
C LEU A 24 12.87 23.56 -11.05
N MET A 25 13.92 24.30 -10.72
CA MET A 25 14.25 24.60 -9.30
C MET A 25 13.14 25.38 -8.59
N PHE A 26 12.44 26.27 -9.29
CA PHE A 26 11.28 26.98 -8.76
C PHE A 26 10.08 26.04 -8.54
N LEU A 27 9.82 25.11 -9.46
CA LEU A 27 8.80 24.06 -9.32
C LEU A 27 9.11 23.07 -8.19
N GLN A 28 10.39 22.80 -7.92
CA GLN A 28 10.82 21.92 -6.84
C GLN A 28 10.86 22.63 -5.46
N GLY A 29 10.40 23.89 -5.37
CA GLY A 29 10.22 24.57 -4.09
C GLY A 29 11.53 24.79 -3.32
N VAL A 30 12.65 25.02 -4.01
CA VAL A 30 13.94 25.32 -3.38
C VAL A 30 13.85 26.70 -2.71
N GLY A 31 13.51 26.70 -1.42
CA GLY A 31 13.15 27.89 -0.65
C GLY A 31 11.96 27.69 0.28
N ALA A 32 11.24 26.56 0.19
CA ALA A 32 10.31 26.16 1.24
C ALA A 32 11.08 26.05 2.56
N PRO A 33 10.55 26.59 3.68
CA PRO A 33 11.16 26.38 4.97
C PRO A 33 11.32 24.88 5.16
N MET A 34 12.49 24.43 5.65
CA MET A 34 12.58 23.09 6.22
C MET A 34 11.61 23.07 7.39
N VAL A 35 10.37 22.68 7.14
CA VAL A 35 9.41 22.35 8.17
C VAL A 35 10.02 21.13 8.84
N PHE A 36 10.62 21.31 10.01
CA PHE A 36 10.95 20.21 10.88
C PHE A 36 9.64 19.46 11.09
N ALA A 37 9.46 18.35 10.38
CA ALA A 37 8.32 17.48 10.57
C ALA A 37 8.31 17.12 12.06
N ASP A 38 7.18 17.31 12.74
CA ASP A 38 6.98 16.77 14.07
C ASP A 38 7.36 15.28 14.02
N ALA A 39 8.46 14.93 14.71
CA ALA A 39 9.03 13.59 14.67
C ALA A 39 7.97 12.54 15.03
N THR A 40 7.04 12.91 15.90
CA THR A 40 5.89 12.09 16.31
C THR A 40 4.95 11.82 15.15
N ALA A 41 4.56 12.86 14.40
CA ALA A 41 3.68 12.72 13.24
C ALA A 41 4.33 11.89 12.12
N ALA A 42 5.62 12.11 11.86
CA ALA A 42 6.37 11.35 10.87
C ALA A 42 6.45 9.85 11.23
N ILE A 43 6.69 9.53 12.50
CA ILE A 43 6.76 8.15 13.00
C ILE A 43 5.38 7.49 12.94
N ASN A 44 4.33 8.14 13.46
CA ASN A 44 2.98 7.59 13.49
C ASN A 44 2.47 7.28 12.07
N ALA A 45 2.75 8.15 11.10
CA ALA A 45 2.37 7.91 9.71
C ALA A 45 3.01 6.63 9.13
N LYS A 46 4.26 6.31 9.48
CA LYS A 46 4.91 5.07 9.02
C LYS A 46 4.31 3.83 9.68
N PHE A 47 3.98 3.91 10.96
CA PHE A 47 3.33 2.81 11.68
C PHE A 47 1.91 2.54 11.17
N GLU A 48 1.16 3.57 10.79
CA GLU A 48 -0.16 3.37 10.17
C GLU A 48 -0.07 2.72 8.79
N ILE A 49 0.93 3.07 7.97
CA ILE A 49 1.18 2.38 6.70
C ILE A 49 1.51 0.90 6.94
N LEU A 50 2.39 0.61 7.90
CA LEU A 50 2.74 -0.77 8.27
C LEU A 50 1.50 -1.55 8.74
N TRP A 51 0.68 -0.93 9.60
CA TRP A 51 -0.56 -1.51 10.09
C TRP A 51 -1.52 -1.86 8.96
N ASN A 52 -1.73 -0.94 8.02
CA ASN A 52 -2.61 -1.15 6.88
C ASN A 52 -2.12 -2.29 5.99
N LEU A 53 -0.81 -2.40 5.78
CA LEU A 53 -0.21 -3.49 5.01
C LEU A 53 -0.44 -4.85 5.69
N ILE A 54 -0.14 -4.96 6.99
CA ILE A 54 -0.36 -6.19 7.75
C ILE A 54 -1.86 -6.55 7.75
N SER A 55 -2.73 -5.57 8.00
CA SER A 55 -4.18 -5.75 8.01
C SER A 55 -4.71 -6.26 6.67
N ALA A 56 -4.20 -5.73 5.56
CA ALA A 56 -4.56 -6.18 4.22
C ALA A 56 -4.11 -7.63 3.97
N VAL A 57 -2.89 -7.98 4.37
CA VAL A 57 -2.37 -9.35 4.22
C VAL A 57 -3.21 -10.34 5.04
N VAL A 58 -3.46 -10.06 6.32
CA VAL A 58 -4.23 -10.95 7.20
C VAL A 58 -5.65 -11.15 6.65
N GLN A 59 -6.31 -10.09 6.20
CA GLN A 59 -7.64 -10.20 5.59
C GLN A 59 -7.62 -11.00 4.28
N SER A 60 -6.62 -10.78 3.42
CA SER A 60 -6.51 -11.53 2.16
C SER A 60 -6.33 -13.03 2.39
N VAL A 61 -5.49 -13.41 3.35
CA VAL A 61 -5.28 -14.81 3.77
C VAL A 61 -6.56 -15.38 4.37
N GLY A 62 -7.22 -14.62 5.27
CA GLY A 62 -8.51 -14.99 5.83
C GLY A 62 -9.56 -15.27 4.74
N GLY A 63 -9.62 -14.46 3.69
CA GLY A 63 -10.51 -14.67 2.55
C GLY A 63 -10.24 -15.98 1.80
N VAL A 64 -8.97 -16.32 1.56
CA VAL A 64 -8.58 -17.58 0.91
C VAL A 64 -8.94 -18.79 1.78
N ILE A 65 -8.67 -18.72 3.08
CA ILE A 65 -8.98 -19.79 4.03
C ILE A 65 -10.51 -19.97 4.14
N LEU A 66 -11.27 -18.87 4.17
CA LEU A 66 -12.74 -18.91 4.20
C LEU A 66 -13.28 -19.63 2.97
N LEU A 67 -12.78 -19.28 1.78
CA LEU A 67 -13.18 -19.91 0.52
C LEU A 67 -12.87 -21.40 0.54
N TRP A 68 -11.66 -21.77 0.98
CA TRP A 68 -11.23 -23.17 1.06
C TRP A 68 -12.15 -24.00 1.98
N HIS A 69 -12.40 -23.54 3.20
CA HIS A 69 -13.23 -24.29 4.13
C HIS A 69 -14.73 -24.24 3.77
N ALA A 70 -15.20 -23.23 3.04
CA ALA A 70 -16.54 -23.25 2.46
C ALA A 70 -16.69 -24.40 1.44
N PHE A 71 -15.67 -24.66 0.62
CA PHE A 71 -15.66 -25.81 -0.28
C PHE A 71 -15.59 -27.15 0.47
N GLU A 72 -14.73 -27.26 1.49
CA GLU A 72 -14.67 -28.46 2.33
C GLU A 72 -16.00 -28.74 3.04
N PHE A 73 -16.67 -27.69 3.53
CA PHE A 73 -17.99 -27.81 4.15
C PHE A 73 -19.01 -28.35 3.15
N GLY A 74 -19.12 -27.76 1.96
CA GLY A 74 -20.03 -28.24 0.92
C GLY A 74 -19.76 -29.68 0.47
N ALA A 75 -18.49 -30.05 0.29
CA ALA A 75 -18.11 -31.43 -0.04
C ALA A 75 -18.45 -32.42 1.07
N SER A 76 -18.25 -32.02 2.33
CA SER A 76 -18.53 -32.87 3.49
C SER A 76 -20.02 -33.18 3.68
N MET A 77 -20.92 -32.29 3.23
CA MET A 77 -22.36 -32.52 3.27
C MET A 77 -22.84 -33.55 2.24
N GLN A 78 -22.04 -33.83 1.21
CA GLN A 78 -22.34 -34.87 0.22
C GLN A 78 -21.72 -36.22 0.60
N ALA A 79 -20.86 -36.26 1.63
CA ALA A 79 -20.19 -37.47 2.07
C ALA A 79 -21.05 -38.26 3.06
N GLN A 80 -21.10 -39.58 2.86
CA GLN A 80 -21.88 -40.53 3.69
C GLN A 80 -21.49 -40.52 5.19
N GLU A 81 -20.24 -40.16 5.51
CA GLU A 81 -19.68 -40.04 6.87
C GLU A 81 -19.28 -38.57 7.19
N GLY A 82 -20.09 -37.60 6.78
CA GLY A 82 -19.74 -36.18 6.76
C GLY A 82 -19.54 -35.48 8.11
N GLY A 83 -19.97 -36.06 9.24
CA GLY A 83 -20.07 -35.34 10.52
C GLY A 83 -18.74 -34.76 11.06
N GLY A 84 -17.66 -35.54 10.98
CA GLY A 84 -16.33 -35.08 11.41
C GLY A 84 -15.72 -34.02 10.49
N ALA A 85 -15.96 -34.16 9.18
CA ALA A 85 -15.49 -33.23 8.16
C ALA A 85 -16.24 -31.89 8.18
N ILE A 86 -17.55 -31.91 8.49
CA ILE A 86 -18.37 -30.71 8.73
C ILE A 86 -17.82 -29.91 9.93
N THR A 87 -17.51 -30.59 11.03
CA THR A 87 -17.02 -29.92 12.25
C THR A 87 -15.65 -29.25 12.01
N ARG A 88 -14.76 -29.92 11.26
CA ARG A 88 -13.44 -29.37 10.90
C ARG A 88 -13.55 -28.15 9.99
N SER A 89 -14.38 -28.23 8.95
CA SER A 89 -14.57 -27.11 8.02
C SER A 89 -15.21 -25.90 8.72
N LEU A 90 -16.18 -26.09 9.61
CA LEU A 90 -16.74 -25.00 10.41
C LEU A 90 -15.71 -24.31 11.31
N LYS A 91 -14.78 -25.06 11.93
CA LYS A 91 -13.66 -24.47 12.68
C LYS A 91 -12.76 -23.61 11.77
N GLY A 92 -12.50 -24.09 10.57
CA GLY A 92 -11.74 -23.37 9.56
C GLY A 92 -12.43 -22.06 9.11
N VAL A 93 -13.74 -22.11 8.84
CA VAL A 93 -14.56 -20.92 8.55
C VAL A 93 -14.53 -19.95 9.72
N GLY A 94 -14.71 -20.42 10.96
CA GLY A 94 -14.65 -19.58 12.16
C GLY A 94 -13.31 -18.87 12.32
N GLY A 95 -12.19 -19.58 12.13
CA GLY A 95 -10.85 -18.98 12.18
C GLY A 95 -10.63 -17.94 11.07
N ALA A 96 -11.12 -18.21 9.86
CA ALA A 96 -11.04 -17.28 8.74
C ALA A 96 -11.83 -15.99 8.99
N LEU A 97 -13.03 -16.09 9.57
CA LEU A 97 -13.83 -14.93 9.95
C LEU A 97 -13.11 -14.07 11.01
N VAL A 98 -12.46 -14.69 11.99
CA VAL A 98 -11.63 -13.96 12.97
C VAL A 98 -10.49 -13.21 12.27
N MET A 99 -9.82 -13.83 11.31
CA MET A 99 -8.76 -13.16 10.54
C MET A 99 -9.28 -11.99 9.70
N LEU A 100 -10.51 -12.07 9.18
CA LEU A 100 -11.12 -10.96 8.45
C LEU A 100 -11.51 -9.80 9.36
N VAL A 101 -12.04 -10.10 10.54
CA VAL A 101 -12.65 -9.11 11.43
C VAL A 101 -11.65 -8.50 12.40
N ALA A 102 -10.64 -9.25 12.87
CA ALA A 102 -9.70 -8.79 13.89
C ALA A 102 -8.95 -7.50 13.50
N PRO A 103 -8.44 -7.32 12.25
CA PRO A 103 -7.80 -6.08 11.85
C PRO A 103 -8.75 -4.88 11.82
N VAL A 104 -10.03 -5.11 11.47
CA VAL A 104 -11.07 -4.08 11.43
C VAL A 104 -11.40 -3.59 12.84
N ILE A 105 -11.66 -4.53 13.77
CA ILE A 105 -11.94 -4.20 15.17
C ILE A 105 -10.74 -3.50 15.80
N THR A 106 -9.52 -4.01 15.57
CA THR A 106 -8.33 -3.40 16.16
C THR A 106 -8.12 -1.99 15.64
N THR A 107 -8.36 -1.74 14.34
CA THR A 107 -8.33 -0.38 13.78
C THR A 107 -9.36 0.54 14.46
N ALA A 108 -10.58 0.05 14.68
CA ALA A 108 -11.63 0.83 15.35
C ALA A 108 -11.29 1.16 16.82
N LEU A 109 -10.56 0.28 17.51
CA LEU A 109 -10.14 0.45 18.91
C LEU A 109 -8.91 1.34 19.07
N LYS A 110 -8.09 1.51 18.02
CA LYS A 110 -6.95 2.44 18.02
C LYS A 110 -7.36 3.92 17.97
N GLY A 111 -8.66 4.21 17.87
CA GLY A 111 -9.24 5.56 17.77
C GLY A 111 -8.81 6.50 18.90
#